data_AF-A0A963T7T3-F1
#
_entry.id   AF-A0A963T7T3-F1
#
_cell.length_a   1.000
_cell.length_b   1.000
_cell.length_c   1.000
_cell.angle_alpha   90.00
_cell.angle_beta   90.00
_cell.angle_gamma   90.00
#
_symmetry.space_group_name_H-M   'P 1'
#
loop_
_entity.id
_entity.type
_entity.pdbx_description
1 polymer ?
#
loop_
_entity_poly.entity_id
_entity_poly.type
_entity_poly.pdbx_seq_one_letter_code
_entity_poly.pdbx_strand_id
1 'polypeptide(L)'
;ELTATKLPHYTLPLYPAIAILAARAIFANGQGETRVSGHIGAAAYCAAGLAFAALIITAPHFYQAAPIRVYSVIAAGSLAAATIATAILFQRGRRQGATIAAAFLSSALAWTLLAGVAPNLDRLKVSERLSVAIDEKNLHPLHDGAPPAALAGYREPSAIFLLGTKTILADGRAAADLALDAERAVAVEKREAPAFIDRIRERGASVEAIAVIEGVNYSNGEDVTIAVYRAAAEREAM
;
A
#
# COMPACT_ATOMS: atom_id res chain seq x y z
N GLU A 1 -7.84 -14.92 -14.41
CA GLU A 1 -6.85 -13.83 -14.23
C GLU A 1 -7.10 -13.02 -12.94
N LEU A 2 -8.34 -12.89 -12.45
CA LEU A 2 -8.68 -12.21 -11.18
C LEU A 2 -8.42 -13.06 -9.92
N THR A 3 -7.19 -13.53 -9.72
CA THR A 3 -6.79 -14.13 -8.42
C THR A 3 -5.78 -13.21 -7.76
N ALA A 4 -6.05 -12.84 -6.50
CA ALA A 4 -5.32 -11.84 -5.72
C ALA A 4 -3.83 -12.12 -5.51
N THR A 5 -3.35 -13.32 -5.87
CA THR A 5 -1.97 -13.77 -5.67
C THR A 5 -1.05 -13.57 -6.89
N LYS A 6 -1.54 -13.03 -8.01
CA LYS A 6 -0.66 -12.71 -9.15
C LYS A 6 0.04 -11.38 -8.93
N LEU A 7 1.38 -11.43 -8.92
CA LEU A 7 2.18 -10.23 -8.80
C LEU A 7 2.31 -9.55 -10.18
N PRO A 8 2.26 -8.20 -10.26
CA PRO A 8 2.34 -7.48 -11.53
C PRO A 8 3.56 -7.83 -12.39
N HIS A 9 4.62 -8.33 -11.77
CA HIS A 9 5.85 -8.70 -12.48
C HIS A 9 5.76 -10.02 -13.24
N TYR A 10 4.69 -10.82 -13.06
CA TYR A 10 4.53 -12.08 -13.79
C TYR A 10 4.44 -11.90 -15.31
N THR A 11 4.10 -10.69 -15.78
CA THR A 11 4.08 -10.33 -17.19
C THR A 11 5.40 -9.76 -17.72
N LEU A 12 6.42 -9.54 -16.88
CA LEU A 12 7.71 -8.98 -17.32
C LEU A 12 8.37 -9.77 -18.47
N PRO A 13 8.37 -11.12 -18.49
CA PRO A 13 8.96 -11.87 -19.59
C PRO A 13 8.32 -11.60 -20.96
N LEU A 14 7.09 -11.06 -21.00
CA LEU A 14 6.39 -10.71 -22.24
C LEU A 14 6.81 -9.33 -22.80
N TYR A 15 7.38 -8.46 -21.97
CA TYR A 15 7.69 -7.08 -22.35
C TYR A 15 8.68 -6.96 -23.53
N PRO A 16 9.75 -7.78 -23.65
CA PRO A 16 10.63 -7.73 -24.82
C PRO A 16 9.90 -7.99 -26.14
N ALA A 17 8.99 -8.97 -26.17
CA ALA A 17 8.21 -9.28 -27.36
C ALA A 17 7.25 -8.13 -27.72
N ILE A 18 6.56 -7.57 -26.71
CA ILE A 18 5.68 -6.40 -26.89
C ILE A 18 6.49 -5.20 -27.41
N ALA A 19 7.69 -4.96 -26.88
CA ALA A 19 8.55 -3.85 -27.31
C ALA A 19 8.98 -3.99 -28.77
N ILE A 20 9.33 -5.20 -29.22
CA ILE A 20 9.66 -5.47 -30.64
C ILE A 20 8.44 -5.23 -31.54
N LEU A 21 7.26 -5.71 -31.14
CA LEU A 21 6.03 -5.49 -31.90
C LEU A 21 5.65 -4.00 -31.97
N ALA A 22 5.79 -3.28 -30.85
CA ALA A 22 5.57 -1.83 -30.80
C ALA A 22 6.55 -1.09 -31.72
N ALA A 23 7.85 -1.42 -31.66
CA ALA A 23 8.86 -0.85 -32.53
C ALA A 23 8.51 -1.09 -34.02
N ARG A 24 8.18 -2.33 -34.39
CA ARG A 24 7.74 -2.66 -35.76
C ARG A 24 6.54 -1.82 -36.18
N ALA A 25 5.52 -1.68 -35.33
CA ALA A 25 4.32 -0.89 -35.64
C ALA A 25 4.61 0.61 -35.85
N ILE A 26 5.56 1.16 -35.07
CA ILE A 26 6.00 2.55 -35.21
C ILE A 26 6.74 2.75 -36.53
N PHE A 27 7.69 1.87 -36.86
CA PHE A 27 8.48 1.96 -38.09
C PHE A 27 7.69 1.61 -39.35
N ALA A 28 6.66 0.77 -39.25
CA ALA A 28 5.72 0.52 -40.35
C ALA A 28 4.88 1.77 -40.70
N ASN A 29 4.86 2.79 -39.84
CA ASN A 29 4.21 4.08 -40.07
C ASN A 29 2.76 4.00 -40.60
N GLY A 30 2.01 3.00 -40.16
CA GLY A 30 0.59 2.80 -40.51
C GLY A 30 0.36 1.86 -41.68
N GLN A 31 1.42 1.31 -42.28
CA GLN A 31 1.29 0.27 -43.29
C GLN A 31 0.67 -0.99 -42.68
N GLY A 32 -0.46 -1.43 -43.24
CA GLY A 32 -1.22 -2.58 -42.76
C GLY A 32 -2.12 -2.29 -41.55
N GLU A 33 -2.19 -1.04 -41.08
CA GLU A 33 -3.05 -0.64 -39.98
C GLU A 33 -4.38 -0.09 -40.48
N THR A 34 -5.47 -0.47 -39.83
CA THR A 34 -6.78 0.15 -40.09
C THR A 34 -6.92 1.46 -39.32
N ARG A 35 -7.71 2.42 -39.84
CA ARG A 35 -8.02 3.65 -39.08
C ARG A 35 -8.64 3.34 -37.71
N VAL A 36 -9.43 2.27 -37.63
CA VAL A 36 -10.11 1.82 -36.42
C VAL A 36 -9.10 1.38 -35.35
N SER A 37 -8.12 0.55 -35.70
CA SER A 37 -7.11 0.07 -34.73
C SER A 37 -6.28 1.21 -34.14
N GLY A 38 -5.92 2.20 -34.95
CA GLY A 38 -5.19 3.38 -34.46
C GLY A 38 -6.01 4.22 -33.48
N HIS A 39 -7.31 4.37 -33.74
CA HIS A 39 -8.22 5.09 -32.84
C HIS A 39 -8.46 4.33 -31.53
N ILE A 40 -8.63 3.01 -31.59
CA ILE A 40 -8.76 2.16 -30.40
C ILE A 40 -7.49 2.26 -29.54
N GLY A 41 -6.31 2.16 -30.15
CA GLY A 41 -5.03 2.27 -29.43
C GLY A 41 -4.85 3.64 -28.76
N ALA A 42 -5.13 4.73 -29.49
CA ALA A 42 -5.07 6.08 -28.94
C ALA A 42 -6.10 6.30 -27.82
N ALA A 43 -7.33 5.78 -27.98
CA ALA A 43 -8.37 5.86 -26.96
C ALA A 43 -8.00 5.06 -25.71
N ALA A 44 -7.47 3.84 -25.86
CA ALA A 44 -7.00 3.02 -24.74
C ALA A 44 -5.85 3.69 -23.97
N TYR A 45 -4.88 4.25 -24.69
CA TYR A 45 -3.79 5.04 -24.08
C TYR A 45 -4.32 6.25 -23.32
N CYS A 46 -5.23 7.03 -23.93
CA CYS A 46 -5.87 8.16 -23.27
C CYS A 46 -6.64 7.75 -22.03
N ALA A 47 -7.46 6.70 -22.11
CA ALA A 47 -8.26 6.21 -20.99
C ALA A 47 -7.35 5.78 -19.83
N ALA A 48 -6.28 5.04 -20.11
CA ALA A 48 -5.31 4.63 -19.10
C ALA A 48 -4.61 5.84 -18.45
N GLY A 49 -4.09 6.79 -19.24
CA GLY A 49 -3.41 7.95 -18.69
C GLY A 49 -4.34 8.88 -17.87
N LEU A 50 -5.60 9.04 -18.29
CA LEU A 50 -6.60 9.78 -17.51
C LEU A 50 -6.99 9.05 -16.21
N ALA A 51 -7.09 7.72 -16.24
CA ALA A 51 -7.30 6.93 -15.04
C ALA A 51 -6.15 7.09 -14.03
N PHE A 52 -4.90 7.08 -14.51
CA PHE A 52 -3.73 7.35 -13.66
C PHE A 52 -3.67 8.79 -13.17
N ALA A 53 -4.05 9.78 -13.98
CA ALA A 53 -4.18 11.17 -13.54
C ALA A 53 -5.21 11.31 -12.42
N ALA A 54 -6.36 10.65 -12.55
CA ALA A 54 -7.35 10.60 -11.48
C ALA A 54 -6.79 9.93 -10.22
N LEU A 55 -6.04 8.82 -10.37
CA LEU A 55 -5.42 8.10 -9.26
C LEU A 55 -4.44 8.96 -8.45
N ILE A 56 -3.68 9.85 -9.10
CA ILE A 56 -2.75 10.78 -8.43
C ILE A 56 -3.49 11.68 -7.42
N ILE A 57 -4.76 11.99 -7.67
CA ILE A 57 -5.60 12.80 -6.78
C ILE A 57 -6.33 11.91 -5.77
N THR A 58 -6.99 10.85 -6.25
CA THR A 58 -7.90 10.05 -5.42
C THR A 58 -7.17 9.18 -4.41
N ALA A 59 -6.05 8.53 -4.78
CA ALA A 59 -5.37 7.62 -3.86
C ALA A 59 -4.88 8.32 -2.58
N PRO A 60 -4.17 9.47 -2.64
CA PRO A 60 -3.85 10.24 -1.42
C PRO A 60 -5.10 10.63 -0.63
N HIS A 61 -6.14 11.11 -1.30
CA HIS A 61 -7.34 11.58 -0.62
C HIS A 61 -8.02 10.48 0.22
N PHE A 62 -8.14 9.26 -0.33
CA PHE A 62 -8.75 8.13 0.38
C PHE A 62 -7.83 7.49 1.43
N TYR A 63 -6.52 7.38 1.15
CA TYR A 63 -5.58 6.64 2.00
C TYR A 63 -4.72 7.50 2.93
N GLN A 64 -4.82 8.83 2.88
CA GLN A 64 -4.22 9.74 3.89
C GLN A 64 -5.25 10.42 4.78
N ALA A 65 -6.54 10.39 4.39
CA ALA A 65 -7.55 11.29 4.93
C ALA A 65 -7.10 12.78 4.90
N ALA A 66 -6.23 13.13 3.94
CA ALA A 66 -5.67 14.47 3.79
C ALA A 66 -6.43 15.28 2.71
N PRO A 67 -6.45 16.62 2.82
CA PRO A 67 -7.01 17.46 1.78
C PRO A 67 -6.23 17.31 0.48
N ILE A 68 -6.92 17.49 -0.66
CA ILE A 68 -6.30 17.49 -1.98
C ILE A 68 -5.28 18.64 -2.04
N ARG A 69 -4.02 18.31 -2.31
CA ARG A 69 -2.93 19.28 -2.37
C ARG A 69 -2.79 19.86 -3.77
N VAL A 70 -2.43 21.14 -3.86
CA VAL A 70 -2.33 21.85 -5.15
C VAL A 70 -1.36 21.16 -6.12
N TYR A 71 -0.22 20.66 -5.62
CA TYR A 71 0.76 19.98 -6.47
C TYR A 71 0.24 18.68 -7.10
N SER A 72 -0.66 17.94 -6.45
CA SER A 72 -1.22 16.71 -7.02
C SER A 72 -2.23 17.03 -8.13
N VAL A 73 -3.00 18.12 -7.98
CA VAL A 73 -3.88 18.63 -9.03
C VAL A 73 -3.07 19.11 -10.23
N ILE A 74 -1.99 19.86 -10.02
CA ILE A 74 -1.10 20.31 -11.11
C ILE A 74 -0.49 19.08 -11.81
N ALA A 75 0.09 18.14 -11.06
CA ALA A 75 0.70 16.94 -11.63
C ALA A 75 -0.30 16.11 -12.43
N ALA A 76 -1.50 15.88 -11.89
CA ALA A 76 -2.58 15.17 -12.58
C ALA A 76 -3.04 15.92 -13.84
N GLY A 77 -3.23 17.24 -13.75
CA GLY A 77 -3.62 18.07 -14.89
C GLY A 77 -2.58 18.08 -16.01
N SER A 78 -1.30 18.22 -15.66
CA SER A 78 -0.18 18.14 -16.60
C SER A 78 -0.09 16.76 -17.26
N LEU A 79 -0.24 15.68 -16.49
CA LEU A 79 -0.25 14.32 -17.02
C LEU A 79 -1.43 14.08 -17.95
N ALA A 80 -2.64 14.50 -17.57
CA ALA A 80 -3.83 14.37 -18.38
C ALA A 80 -3.68 15.12 -19.71
N ALA A 81 -3.26 16.38 -19.67
CA ALA A 81 -3.02 17.20 -20.85
C ALA A 81 -1.96 16.58 -21.77
N ALA A 82 -0.83 16.12 -21.21
CA ALA A 82 0.25 15.52 -21.97
C ALA A 82 -0.13 14.15 -22.58
N THR A 83 -0.94 13.36 -21.87
CA THR A 83 -1.50 12.10 -22.39
C THR A 83 -2.42 12.38 -23.59
N ILE A 84 -3.34 13.35 -23.47
CA ILE A 84 -4.23 13.75 -24.57
C ILE A 84 -3.43 14.27 -25.76
N ALA A 85 -2.44 15.15 -25.50
CA ALA A 85 -1.57 15.67 -26.55
C ALA A 85 -0.80 14.56 -27.27
N THR A 86 -0.27 13.57 -26.55
CA THR A 86 0.42 12.41 -27.10
C THR A 86 -0.50 11.56 -27.98
N ALA A 87 -1.74 11.31 -27.56
CA ALA A 87 -2.72 10.61 -28.37
C ALA A 87 -3.10 11.38 -29.65
N ILE A 88 -3.26 12.70 -29.56
CA ILE A 88 -3.52 13.56 -30.73
C ILE A 88 -2.32 13.53 -31.70
N LEU A 89 -1.09 13.59 -31.20
CA LEU A 89 0.13 13.50 -32.01
C LEU A 89 0.19 12.15 -32.75
N PHE A 90 -0.15 11.06 -32.07
CA PHE A 90 -0.22 9.73 -32.67
C PHE A 90 -1.24 9.68 -33.82
N GLN A 91 -2.45 10.21 -33.58
CA GLN A 91 -3.54 10.25 -34.56
C GLN A 91 -3.24 11.16 -35.76
N ARG A 92 -2.40 12.18 -35.58
CA ARG A 92 -1.89 13.05 -36.67
C ARG A 92 -0.73 12.44 -37.46
N GLY A 93 -0.40 11.17 -37.23
CA GLY A 93 0.66 10.46 -37.93
C GLY A 93 2.08 10.74 -37.41
N ARG A 94 2.25 11.53 -36.34
CA ARG A 94 3.56 11.82 -35.72
C ARG A 94 3.99 10.71 -34.75
N ARG A 95 3.98 9.46 -35.22
CA ARG A 95 4.07 8.24 -34.39
C ARG A 95 5.36 8.12 -33.59
N GLN A 96 6.51 8.43 -34.19
CA GLN A 96 7.80 8.41 -33.50
C GLN A 96 7.83 9.41 -32.34
N GLY A 97 7.42 10.66 -32.61
CA GLY A 97 7.34 11.70 -31.59
C GLY A 97 6.35 11.38 -30.47
N ALA A 98 5.18 10.83 -30.82
CA ALA A 98 4.20 10.37 -29.83
C ALA A 98 4.74 9.22 -28.97
N THR A 99 5.49 8.29 -29.54
CA THR A 99 6.11 7.18 -28.77
C THR A 99 7.16 7.70 -27.80
N ILE A 100 8.04 8.59 -28.24
CA ILE A 100 9.06 9.20 -27.38
C ILE A 100 8.38 9.96 -26.24
N ALA A 101 7.36 10.76 -26.54
CA ALA A 101 6.58 11.46 -25.52
C ALA A 101 5.91 10.48 -24.53
N ALA A 102 5.30 9.40 -25.03
CA ALA A 102 4.69 8.37 -24.19
C ALA A 102 5.70 7.69 -23.26
N ALA A 103 6.92 7.41 -23.74
CA ALA A 103 7.99 6.85 -22.93
C ALA A 103 8.39 7.79 -21.79
N PHE A 104 8.65 9.07 -22.09
CA PHE A 104 8.95 10.07 -21.06
C PHE A 104 7.80 10.24 -20.06
N LEU A 105 6.56 10.28 -20.54
CA LEU A 105 5.37 10.38 -19.68
C LEU A 105 5.21 9.15 -18.79
N SER A 106 5.51 7.95 -19.29
CA SER A 106 5.47 6.73 -18.47
C SER A 106 6.52 6.74 -17.35
N SER A 107 7.74 7.20 -17.63
CA SER A 107 8.78 7.37 -16.62
C SER A 107 8.42 8.45 -15.59
N ALA A 108 7.89 9.58 -16.04
CA ALA A 108 7.43 10.65 -15.16
C ALA A 108 6.27 10.16 -14.27
N LEU A 109 5.30 9.45 -14.85
CA LEU A 109 4.20 8.83 -14.12
C LEU A 109 4.71 7.84 -13.06
N ALA A 110 5.63 6.95 -13.42
CA ALA A 110 6.21 6.00 -12.47
C ALA A 110 6.89 6.73 -11.30
N TRP A 111 7.66 7.78 -11.58
CA TRP A 111 8.28 8.61 -10.55
C TRP A 111 7.23 9.31 -9.67
N THR A 112 6.22 9.94 -10.27
CA THR A 112 5.14 10.61 -9.52
C THR A 112 4.38 9.63 -8.63
N LEU A 113 4.07 8.43 -9.11
CA LEU A 113 3.36 7.43 -8.31
C LEU A 113 4.25 6.86 -7.19
N LEU A 114 5.48 6.44 -7.50
CA LEU A 114 6.33 5.73 -6.55
C LEU A 114 7.02 6.66 -5.54
N ALA A 115 7.46 7.84 -5.95
CA ALA A 115 8.14 8.80 -5.09
C ALA A 115 7.21 9.89 -4.54
N GLY A 116 6.12 10.22 -5.26
CA GLY A 116 5.19 11.27 -4.87
C GLY A 116 3.93 10.77 -4.15
N VAL A 117 3.30 9.70 -4.64
CA VAL A 117 2.01 9.22 -4.10
C VAL A 117 2.20 8.12 -3.06
N ALA A 118 2.88 7.03 -3.42
CA ALA A 118 3.02 5.82 -2.61
C ALA A 118 3.59 6.07 -1.20
N PRO A 119 4.63 6.90 -1.00
CA PRO A 119 5.21 7.10 0.33
C PRO A 119 4.26 7.79 1.29
N ASN A 120 3.27 8.49 0.76
CA ASN A 120 2.31 9.21 1.58
C ASN A 120 1.07 8.35 1.89
N LEU A 121 0.90 7.12 1.40
CA LEU A 121 -0.34 6.33 1.63
C LEU A 121 -0.41 5.74 3.06
N ASP A 122 -0.46 6.60 4.08
CA ASP A 122 -0.26 6.27 5.50
C ASP A 122 -1.25 5.25 6.06
N ARG A 123 -2.50 5.23 5.57
CA ARG A 123 -3.49 4.22 5.99
C ARG A 123 -3.13 2.81 5.53
N LEU A 124 -2.31 2.64 4.49
CA LEU A 124 -1.82 1.33 4.05
C LEU A 124 -0.58 0.87 4.84
N LYS A 125 0.06 1.79 5.58
CA LYS A 125 1.30 1.53 6.34
C LYS A 125 1.02 1.02 7.76
N VAL A 126 0.02 0.16 7.94
CA VAL A 126 -0.40 -0.33 9.27
C VAL A 126 0.74 -1.05 9.99
N SER A 127 1.44 -1.96 9.32
CA SER A 127 2.56 -2.71 9.91
C SER A 127 3.77 -1.84 10.25
N GLU A 128 4.08 -0.84 9.43
CA GLU A 128 5.17 0.14 9.68
C GLU A 128 4.84 0.97 10.92
N ARG A 129 3.62 1.54 10.98
CA ARG A 129 3.15 2.32 12.13
C ARG A 129 3.06 1.48 13.40
N LEU A 130 2.73 0.20 13.29
CA LEU A 130 2.74 -0.74 14.39
C LEU A 130 4.16 -0.96 14.93
N SER A 131 5.13 -1.21 14.05
CA SER A 131 6.54 -1.37 14.44
C SER A 131 7.09 -0.10 15.11
N VAL A 132 6.83 1.08 14.53
CA VAL A 132 7.24 2.37 15.12
C VAL A 132 6.60 2.59 16.50
N ALA A 133 5.30 2.35 16.65
CA ALA A 133 4.61 2.54 17.93
C ALA A 133 5.13 1.63 19.05
N ILE A 134 5.61 0.43 18.70
CA ILE A 134 6.24 -0.51 19.63
C ILE A 134 7.67 -0.05 19.99
N ASP A 135 8.42 0.42 19.00
CA ASP A 135 9.79 0.96 19.14
C ASP A 135 9.82 2.20 20.03
N GLU A 136 8.86 3.12 19.88
CA GLU A 136 8.71 4.31 20.73
C GLU A 136 8.50 3.99 22.23
N LYS A 137 8.16 2.75 22.55
CA LYS A 137 7.96 2.26 23.93
C LYS A 137 9.08 1.36 24.42
N ASN A 138 10.16 1.19 23.65
CA ASN A 138 11.27 0.28 23.92
C ASN A 138 10.82 -1.19 24.09
N LEU A 139 9.78 -1.60 23.35
CA LEU A 139 9.22 -2.95 23.37
C LEU A 139 9.49 -3.70 22.07
N HIS A 140 10.41 -3.22 21.23
CA HIS A 140 10.67 -3.77 19.91
C HIS A 140 11.55 -5.02 19.97
N PRO A 141 11.09 -6.19 19.47
CA PRO A 141 11.86 -7.43 19.61
C PRO A 141 13.20 -7.41 18.87
N LEU A 142 13.32 -6.65 17.78
CA LEU A 142 14.54 -6.58 16.97
C LEU A 142 15.52 -5.49 17.42
N HIS A 143 15.06 -4.44 18.09
CA HIS A 143 15.89 -3.29 18.44
C HIS A 143 16.23 -3.25 19.93
N ASP A 144 15.25 -3.58 20.78
CA ASP A 144 15.37 -3.45 22.24
C ASP A 144 15.65 -4.78 22.94
N GLY A 145 15.62 -5.90 22.21
CA GLY A 145 15.74 -7.23 22.80
C GLY A 145 14.51 -7.66 23.61
N ALA A 146 13.37 -6.99 23.42
CA ALA A 146 12.11 -7.34 24.04
C ALA A 146 11.65 -8.76 23.62
N PRO A 147 10.80 -9.42 24.43
CA PRO A 147 10.21 -10.70 24.04
C PRO A 147 9.43 -10.57 22.72
N PRO A 148 9.26 -11.68 21.97
CA PRO A 148 8.56 -11.62 20.69
C PRO A 148 7.15 -11.02 20.82
N ALA A 149 6.85 -10.06 19.96
CA ALA A 149 5.54 -9.42 19.89
C ALA A 149 4.45 -10.45 19.54
N ALA A 150 3.23 -10.23 20.01
CA ALA A 150 2.08 -11.05 19.66
C ALA A 150 1.06 -10.26 18.83
N LEU A 151 0.51 -10.87 17.79
CA LEU A 151 -0.53 -10.29 16.93
C LEU A 151 -1.80 -11.13 17.02
N ALA A 152 -2.90 -10.52 17.44
CA ALA A 152 -4.22 -11.12 17.47
C ALA A 152 -5.10 -10.51 16.39
N GLY A 153 -5.59 -11.34 15.45
CA GLY A 153 -6.50 -10.88 14.41
C GLY A 153 -5.87 -10.05 13.29
N TYR A 154 -4.56 -9.78 13.32
CA TYR A 154 -3.82 -9.13 12.24
C TYR A 154 -2.66 -10.01 11.75
N ARG A 155 -2.68 -10.41 10.47
CA ARG A 155 -1.79 -11.44 9.91
C ARG A 155 -1.14 -10.98 8.60
N GLU A 156 -0.58 -9.78 8.59
CA GLU A 156 0.19 -9.32 7.44
C GLU A 156 1.65 -9.81 7.49
N PRO A 157 2.21 -10.33 6.37
CA PRO A 157 3.62 -10.68 6.29
C PRO A 157 4.57 -9.50 6.60
N SER A 158 4.17 -8.27 6.24
CA SER A 158 4.91 -7.04 6.53
C SER A 158 5.11 -6.83 8.04
N ALA A 159 4.12 -7.19 8.86
CA ALA A 159 4.22 -7.11 10.32
C ALA A 159 5.25 -8.10 10.87
N ILE A 160 5.26 -9.34 10.36
CA ILE A 160 6.24 -10.35 10.76
C ILE A 160 7.65 -9.93 10.33
N PHE A 161 7.80 -9.33 9.14
CA PHE A 161 9.08 -8.82 8.67
C PHE A 161 9.63 -7.71 9.58
N LEU A 162 8.78 -6.76 9.97
CA LEU A 162 9.18 -5.60 10.78
C LEU A 162 9.36 -5.92 12.26
N LEU A 163 8.53 -6.80 12.83
CA LEU A 163 8.59 -7.18 14.26
C LEU A 163 9.49 -8.40 14.52
N GLY A 164 9.89 -9.11 13.46
CA GLY A 164 10.77 -10.27 13.52
C GLY A 164 10.05 -11.61 13.35
N THR A 165 10.79 -12.62 12.88
CA THR A 165 10.27 -13.95 12.53
C THR A 165 9.74 -14.75 13.72
N LYS A 166 10.07 -14.35 14.95
CA LYS A 166 9.56 -14.97 16.19
C LYS A 166 8.20 -14.40 16.63
N THR A 167 7.65 -13.42 15.90
CA THR A 167 6.33 -12.84 16.17
C THR A 167 5.27 -13.93 16.30
N ILE A 168 4.52 -13.90 17.40
CA ILE A 168 3.52 -14.92 17.74
C ILE A 168 2.17 -14.50 17.15
N LEU A 169 1.56 -15.37 16.35
CA LEU A 169 0.21 -15.15 15.84
C LEU A 169 -0.79 -15.88 16.75
N ALA A 170 -1.68 -15.13 17.38
CA ALA A 170 -2.60 -15.62 18.41
C ALA A 170 -4.07 -15.26 18.10
N ASP A 171 -4.99 -15.80 18.88
CA ASP A 171 -6.34 -15.25 19.06
C ASP A 171 -6.37 -14.28 20.26
N GLY A 172 -7.50 -13.61 20.49
CA GLY A 172 -7.62 -12.63 21.57
C GLY A 172 -7.30 -13.20 22.96
N ARG A 173 -7.71 -14.45 23.26
CA ARG A 173 -7.49 -15.05 24.60
C ARG A 173 -6.03 -15.41 24.80
N ALA A 174 -5.40 -16.07 23.83
CA ALA A 174 -3.98 -16.39 23.88
C ALA A 174 -3.12 -15.12 23.92
N ALA A 175 -3.52 -14.07 23.19
CA ALA A 175 -2.84 -12.77 23.24
C ALA A 175 -2.90 -12.13 24.63
N ALA A 176 -4.00 -12.27 25.36
CA ALA A 176 -4.11 -11.81 26.74
C ALA A 176 -3.18 -12.58 27.67
N ASP A 177 -3.11 -13.91 27.54
CA ASP A 177 -2.18 -14.70 28.36
C ASP A 177 -0.71 -14.35 28.05
N LEU A 178 -0.37 -14.11 26.77
CA LEU A 178 0.98 -13.66 26.36
C LEU A 178 1.33 -12.26 26.86
N ALA A 179 0.35 -11.34 26.93
CA ALA A 179 0.55 -10.00 27.47
C ALA A 179 0.92 -10.02 28.95
N LEU A 180 0.44 -11.02 29.71
CA LEU A 180 0.67 -11.17 31.14
C LEU A 180 1.91 -12.02 31.47
N ASP A 181 2.40 -12.81 30.52
CA ASP A 181 3.51 -13.74 30.71
C ASP A 181 4.90 -13.05 30.68
N ALA A 182 5.03 -11.99 29.88
CA ALA A 182 6.24 -11.18 29.85
C ALA A 182 5.93 -9.74 29.43
N GLU A 183 6.85 -8.82 29.71
CA GLU A 183 6.78 -7.44 29.24
C GLU A 183 6.98 -7.37 27.72
N ARG A 184 5.92 -7.67 26.96
CA ARG A 184 5.91 -7.71 25.50
C ARG A 184 4.81 -6.82 24.94
N ALA A 185 5.01 -6.37 23.71
CA ALA A 185 3.95 -5.72 22.95
C ALA A 185 2.95 -6.76 22.39
N VAL A 186 1.66 -6.51 22.59
CA VAL A 186 0.57 -7.32 22.06
C VAL A 186 -0.36 -6.45 21.23
N ALA A 187 -0.40 -6.66 19.92
CA ALA A 187 -1.28 -5.93 19.01
C ALA A 187 -2.55 -6.73 18.77
N VAL A 188 -3.70 -6.14 19.12
CA VAL A 188 -5.01 -6.80 19.07
C VAL A 188 -5.92 -6.03 18.13
N GLU A 189 -6.35 -6.70 17.06
CA GLU A 189 -7.34 -6.17 16.13
C GLU A 189 -8.72 -6.12 16.79
N LYS A 190 -9.55 -5.13 16.41
CA LYS A 190 -10.86 -4.84 16.99
C LYS A 190 -11.77 -6.07 17.13
N ARG A 191 -11.73 -7.03 16.21
CA ARG A 191 -12.56 -8.26 16.28
C ARG A 191 -12.13 -9.22 17.38
N GLU A 192 -10.86 -9.21 17.76
CA GLU A 192 -10.30 -10.04 18.84
C GLU A 192 -10.32 -9.33 20.20
N ALA A 193 -10.56 -8.02 20.22
CA ALA A 193 -10.55 -7.20 21.44
C ALA A 193 -11.52 -7.69 22.54
N PRO A 194 -12.78 -8.11 22.25
CA PRO A 194 -13.68 -8.62 23.28
C PRO A 194 -13.10 -9.84 24.00
N ALA A 195 -12.61 -10.82 23.24
CA ALA A 195 -12.03 -12.05 23.79
C ALA A 195 -10.75 -11.78 24.60
N PHE A 196 -9.94 -10.82 24.16
CA PHE A 196 -8.75 -10.36 24.87
C PHE A 196 -9.09 -9.70 26.21
N ILE A 197 -10.00 -8.72 26.21
CA ILE A 197 -10.36 -7.97 27.43
C ILE A 197 -11.06 -8.87 28.45
N ASP A 198 -11.96 -9.75 28.02
CA ASP A 198 -12.61 -10.70 28.92
C ASP A 198 -11.60 -11.65 29.56
N ARG A 199 -10.59 -12.10 28.81
CA ARG A 199 -9.51 -12.92 29.35
C ARG A 199 -8.63 -12.17 30.35
N ILE A 200 -8.29 -10.90 30.11
CA ILE A 200 -7.56 -10.07 31.09
C ILE A 200 -8.37 -9.93 32.40
N ARG A 201 -9.69 -9.74 32.30
CA ARG A 201 -10.59 -9.67 33.48
C ARG A 201 -10.67 -10.98 34.24
N GLU A 202 -10.80 -12.12 33.54
CA GLU A 202 -10.78 -13.46 34.15
C GLU A 202 -9.50 -13.69 34.96
N ARG A 203 -8.37 -13.14 34.50
CA ARG A 203 -7.06 -13.25 35.15
C ARG A 203 -6.87 -12.24 36.29
N GLY A 204 -7.84 -11.35 36.53
CA GLY A 204 -7.75 -10.31 37.56
C GLY A 204 -6.62 -9.29 37.32
N ALA A 205 -6.16 -9.18 36.07
CA ALA A 205 -5.02 -8.35 35.70
C ALA A 205 -5.47 -7.06 35.00
N SER A 206 -4.52 -6.18 34.73
CA SER A 206 -4.75 -4.98 33.94
C SER A 206 -3.67 -4.81 32.86
N VAL A 207 -4.09 -4.23 31.75
CA VAL A 207 -3.23 -3.93 30.60
C VAL A 207 -3.40 -2.47 30.23
N GLU A 208 -2.32 -1.87 29.75
CA GLU A 208 -2.30 -0.50 29.27
C GLU A 208 -2.29 -0.50 27.74
N ALA A 209 -3.18 0.27 27.12
CA ALA A 209 -3.13 0.54 25.69
C ALA A 209 -2.08 1.62 25.42
N ILE A 210 -1.00 1.26 24.72
CA ILE A 210 0.12 2.16 24.43
C ILE A 210 0.01 2.85 23.07
N ALA A 211 -0.79 2.28 22.15
CA ALA A 211 -1.09 2.87 20.85
C ALA A 211 -2.39 2.32 20.27
N VAL A 212 -3.03 3.08 19.38
CA VAL A 212 -4.13 2.61 18.53
C VAL A 212 -3.81 3.01 17.09
N ILE A 213 -3.79 2.03 16.20
CA ILE A 213 -3.48 2.21 14.78
C ILE A 213 -4.72 1.87 13.97
N GLU A 214 -5.22 2.86 13.24
CA GLU A 214 -6.29 2.70 12.26
C GLU A 214 -5.72 2.79 10.84
N GLY A 215 -6.20 1.92 9.95
CA GLY A 215 -5.77 1.89 8.56
C GLY A 215 -6.56 0.89 7.73
N VAL A 216 -5.95 0.44 6.63
CA VAL A 216 -6.51 -0.53 5.69
C VAL A 216 -5.49 -1.63 5.50
N ASN A 217 -5.91 -2.87 5.67
CA ASN A 217 -5.07 -4.03 5.40
C ASN A 217 -4.81 -4.12 3.88
N TYR A 218 -3.55 -4.04 3.47
CA TYR A 218 -3.20 -3.98 2.05
C TYR A 218 -3.48 -5.31 1.32
N SER A 219 -3.53 -6.43 2.05
CA SER A 219 -3.72 -7.76 1.47
C SER A 219 -5.16 -8.03 1.05
N ASN A 220 -6.14 -7.48 1.76
CA ASN A 220 -7.57 -7.72 1.50
C ASN A 220 -8.41 -6.45 1.32
N GLY A 221 -7.85 -5.25 1.59
CA GLY A 221 -8.52 -3.96 1.43
C GLY A 221 -9.52 -3.62 2.54
N GLU A 222 -9.57 -4.38 3.63
CA GLU A 222 -10.49 -4.13 4.75
C GLU A 222 -9.94 -3.06 5.70
N ASP A 223 -10.82 -2.20 6.22
CA ASP A 223 -10.47 -1.29 7.32
C ASP A 223 -10.11 -2.10 8.57
N VAL A 224 -9.02 -1.72 9.23
CA VAL A 224 -8.54 -2.37 10.45
C VAL A 224 -8.26 -1.35 11.54
N THR A 225 -8.58 -1.72 12.78
CA THR A 225 -8.23 -0.96 13.98
C THR A 225 -7.49 -1.90 14.92
N ILE A 226 -6.23 -1.58 15.23
CA ILE A 226 -5.35 -2.40 16.05
C ILE A 226 -4.92 -1.59 17.27
N ALA A 227 -5.25 -2.08 18.46
CA ALA A 227 -4.76 -1.53 19.71
C ALA A 227 -3.53 -2.32 20.17
N VAL A 228 -2.47 -1.62 20.57
CA VAL A 228 -1.25 -2.22 21.11
C VAL A 228 -1.30 -2.12 22.62
N TYR A 229 -1.13 -3.25 23.29
CA TYR A 229 -1.18 -3.38 24.73
C TYR A 229 0.16 -3.86 25.31
N ARG A 230 0.37 -3.53 26.58
CA ARG A 230 1.37 -4.15 27.47
C ARG A 230 0.74 -4.43 28.83
N ALA A 231 1.35 -5.29 29.64
CA ALA A 231 0.97 -5.42 31.05
C ALA A 231 1.08 -4.06 31.76
N ALA A 232 0.10 -3.71 32.59
CA ALA A 232 0.20 -2.51 33.42
C ALA A 232 1.19 -2.79 34.57
N ALA A 233 2.10 -1.85 34.84
CA ALA A 233 2.93 -1.92 36.03
C ALA A 233 2.02 -1.89 37.27
N GLU A 234 2.28 -2.76 38.25
CA GLU A 234 1.63 -2.65 39.56
C GLU A 234 1.93 -1.25 40.10
N ARG A 235 0.88 -0.46 40.35
CA ARG A 235 1.04 0.77 41.12
C ARG A 235 1.47 0.34 42.52
N GLU A 236 2.74 0.50 42.87
CA GLU A 236 3.15 0.52 44.27
C GLU A 236 2.30 1.57 44.96
N ALA A 237 1.33 1.11 45.75
CA ALA A 237 0.56 1.96 46.63
C ALA A 237 1.53 2.50 47.69
N MET A 238 1.87 3.78 47.57
CA MET A 238 2.52 4.57 48.62
C MET A 238 1.53 4.81 49.77
#